data_AF-A0A173LN06-F1
#
_entry.id   AF-A0A173LN06-F1
#
_cell.length_a   1.000
_cell.length_b   1.000
_cell.length_c   1.000
_cell.angle_alpha   90.00
_cell.angle_beta   90.00
_cell.angle_gamma   90.00
#
_symmetry.space_group_name_H-M   'P 1'
#
loop_
_entity.id
_entity.type
_entity.pdbx_description
1 polymer ?
#
loop_
_entity_poly.entity_id
_entity_poly.type
_entity_poly.pdbx_seq_one_letter_code
_entity_poly.pdbx_strand_id
1 'polypeptide(L)'
;MRIRNVIELPTKITFATAASALAVAEASISLSRLAVENVQAELGAALDIETPKRSGTPLDLLYKINELLNEDRSLGRVLAPGGPLERLLAPGGVVDRLTAPDGFAEKLAKPGGLLDRATDEDGILMRITAAGGPLDRLTRPGGVIDQFTENEGILERLTGEGGVIDKLTEPGGVLERVLDTGGILDQLTAVDGLLTKLSEDDGLLDRAVADGGILDTAFGPEGTIERAISPGGAIDQISELSASIGEIAPTIVELQKTVAELNLAAETLNSAVVPVGELVGRLPKRLTRGADKDSRAGNGSGAGQLP
;
A
#
# COMPACT_ATOMS: atom_id res chain seq x y z
N MET A 1 -25.49 -31.75 -63.15
CA MET A 1 -26.55 -30.99 -62.42
C MET A 1 -26.42 -31.37 -60.95
N ARG A 2 -26.21 -30.50 -59.95
CA ARG A 2 -26.73 -29.14 -59.73
C ARG A 2 -25.70 -28.30 -58.95
N ILE A 3 -25.23 -27.21 -59.55
CA ILE A 3 -24.30 -26.22 -58.96
C ILE A 3 -25.13 -25.03 -58.43
N ARG A 4 -26.10 -25.27 -57.52
CA ARG A 4 -27.02 -24.20 -57.08
C ARG A 4 -26.97 -23.84 -55.59
N ASN A 5 -26.09 -24.43 -54.80
CA ASN A 5 -26.09 -24.22 -53.33
C ASN A 5 -24.88 -23.47 -52.75
N VAL A 6 -23.98 -22.89 -53.58
CA VAL A 6 -22.75 -22.25 -53.09
C VAL A 6 -22.83 -20.71 -53.05
N ILE A 7 -23.92 -20.09 -53.52
CA ILE A 7 -24.03 -18.62 -53.62
C ILE A 7 -24.85 -17.99 -52.47
N GLU A 8 -25.51 -18.77 -51.60
CA GLU A 8 -26.38 -18.22 -50.52
C GLU A 8 -25.79 -18.23 -49.10
N LEU A 9 -24.52 -18.63 -48.92
CA LEU A 9 -23.92 -18.77 -47.60
C LEU A 9 -23.40 -17.46 -46.94
N PRO A 10 -22.81 -16.47 -47.66
CA PRO A 10 -22.24 -15.31 -46.98
C PRO A 10 -23.30 -14.31 -46.48
N THR A 11 -24.52 -14.33 -47.02
CA THR A 11 -25.59 -13.41 -46.62
C THR A 11 -26.33 -13.86 -45.36
N LYS A 12 -26.44 -15.16 -45.09
CA LYS A 12 -27.17 -15.67 -43.90
C LYS A 12 -26.39 -15.48 -42.60
N ILE A 13 -25.05 -15.51 -42.65
CA ILE A 13 -24.19 -15.32 -41.46
C ILE A 13 -24.10 -13.84 -41.07
N THR A 14 -24.09 -12.92 -42.05
CA THR A 14 -24.14 -11.47 -41.81
C THR A 14 -25.52 -11.00 -41.35
N PHE A 15 -26.60 -11.60 -41.86
CA PHE A 15 -27.96 -11.28 -41.38
C PHE A 15 -28.21 -11.79 -39.96
N ALA A 16 -27.65 -12.95 -39.58
CA ALA A 16 -27.81 -13.50 -38.23
C ALA A 16 -27.08 -12.68 -37.14
N THR A 17 -25.92 -12.12 -37.46
CA THR A 17 -25.15 -11.24 -36.54
C THR A 17 -25.77 -9.84 -36.41
N ALA A 18 -26.36 -9.32 -37.49
CA ALA A 18 -27.17 -8.10 -37.41
C ALA A 18 -28.45 -8.32 -36.60
N ALA A 19 -29.10 -9.48 -36.73
CA ALA A 19 -30.31 -9.83 -35.98
C ALA A 19 -30.04 -9.97 -34.47
N SER A 20 -28.89 -10.52 -34.07
CA SER A 20 -28.54 -10.61 -32.64
C SER A 20 -28.18 -9.25 -32.04
N ALA A 21 -27.47 -8.39 -32.77
CA ALA A 21 -27.20 -7.02 -32.34
C ALA A 21 -28.50 -6.19 -32.19
N LEU A 22 -29.45 -6.37 -33.11
CA LEU A 22 -30.76 -5.73 -33.02
C LEU A 22 -31.58 -6.25 -31.82
N ALA A 23 -31.56 -7.56 -31.54
CA ALA A 23 -32.23 -8.13 -30.37
C ALA A 23 -31.66 -7.63 -29.04
N VAL A 24 -30.33 -7.44 -28.96
CA VAL A 24 -29.67 -6.86 -27.78
C VAL A 24 -30.02 -5.38 -27.62
N ALA A 25 -30.10 -4.63 -28.73
CA ALA A 25 -30.54 -3.25 -28.71
C ALA A 25 -32.01 -3.13 -28.28
N GLU A 26 -32.91 -3.98 -28.79
CA GLU A 26 -34.32 -4.03 -28.40
C GLU A 26 -34.51 -4.41 -26.92
N ALA A 27 -33.71 -5.35 -26.41
CA ALA A 27 -33.70 -5.71 -24.99
C ALA A 27 -33.21 -4.55 -24.11
N SER A 28 -32.17 -3.85 -24.54
CA SER A 28 -31.63 -2.67 -23.83
C SER A 28 -32.62 -1.51 -23.81
N ILE A 29 -33.33 -1.29 -24.92
CA ILE A 29 -34.40 -0.28 -25.02
C ILE A 29 -35.60 -0.67 -24.13
N SER A 30 -35.95 -1.96 -24.08
CA SER A 30 -37.05 -2.46 -23.25
C SER A 30 -36.72 -2.34 -21.76
N LEU A 31 -35.50 -2.68 -21.35
CA LEU A 31 -35.01 -2.51 -19.98
C LEU A 31 -34.90 -1.03 -19.59
N SER A 32 -34.43 -0.18 -20.50
CA SER A 32 -34.40 1.27 -20.26
C SER A 32 -35.81 1.85 -20.13
N ARG A 33 -36.77 1.39 -20.94
CA ARG A 33 -38.17 1.82 -20.85
C ARG A 33 -38.82 1.32 -19.56
N LEU A 34 -38.50 0.09 -19.11
CA LEU A 34 -38.94 -0.48 -17.84
C LEU A 34 -38.35 0.26 -16.63
N ALA A 35 -37.05 0.60 -16.68
CA ALA A 35 -36.39 1.39 -15.64
C ALA A 35 -36.96 2.80 -15.56
N VAL A 36 -37.23 3.44 -16.70
CA VAL A 36 -37.89 4.76 -16.74
C VAL A 36 -39.34 4.69 -16.27
N GLU A 37 -40.07 3.60 -16.53
CA GLU A 37 -41.40 3.34 -15.97
C GLU A 37 -41.36 3.14 -14.45
N ASN A 38 -40.38 2.39 -13.94
CA ASN A 38 -40.26 2.10 -12.51
C ASN A 38 -39.82 3.33 -11.71
N VAL A 39 -38.89 4.13 -12.25
CA VAL A 39 -38.48 5.42 -11.67
C VAL A 39 -39.64 6.42 -11.68
N GLN A 40 -40.49 6.41 -12.72
CA GLN A 40 -41.71 7.22 -12.76
C GLN A 40 -42.77 6.76 -11.75
N ALA A 41 -42.88 5.46 -11.49
CA ALA A 41 -43.80 4.90 -10.50
C ALA A 41 -43.39 5.24 -9.06
N GLU A 42 -42.09 5.19 -8.75
CA GLU A 42 -41.58 5.56 -7.42
C GLU A 42 -41.59 7.08 -7.20
N LEU A 43 -41.28 7.88 -8.22
CA LEU A 43 -41.39 9.34 -8.12
C LEU A 43 -42.84 9.82 -7.96
N GLY A 44 -43.80 9.12 -8.57
CA GLY A 44 -45.24 9.41 -8.40
C GLY A 44 -45.81 9.00 -7.04
N ALA A 45 -45.16 8.09 -6.31
CA ALA A 45 -45.55 7.70 -4.96
C ALA A 45 -44.89 8.56 -3.87
N ALA A 46 -43.69 9.09 -4.13
CA ALA A 46 -42.93 9.90 -3.18
C ALA A 46 -43.24 11.41 -3.26
N LEU A 47 -43.77 11.88 -4.38
CA LEU A 47 -44.25 13.25 -4.58
C LEU A 47 -45.73 13.16 -4.96
N ASP A 48 -46.62 13.65 -4.09
CA ASP A 48 -48.05 13.82 -4.34
C ASP A 48 -48.28 14.85 -5.45
N ILE A 49 -47.87 14.50 -6.66
CA ILE A 49 -48.07 15.23 -7.91
C ILE A 49 -48.78 14.23 -8.81
N GLU A 50 -50.08 14.42 -8.98
CA GLU A 50 -50.87 13.71 -9.97
C GLU A 50 -50.16 13.75 -11.35
N THR A 51 -49.47 12.68 -11.73
CA THR A 51 -48.97 12.55 -13.10
C THR A 51 -50.04 11.88 -13.95
N PRO A 52 -50.65 12.58 -14.94
CA PRO A 52 -51.59 11.94 -15.85
C PRO A 52 -50.85 11.00 -16.79
N LYS A 53 -51.58 9.95 -17.20
CA LYS A 53 -51.17 8.86 -18.08
C LYS A 53 -50.36 9.32 -19.30
N ARG A 54 -49.37 8.49 -19.66
CA ARG A 54 -48.64 8.55 -20.93
C ARG A 54 -49.59 8.48 -22.12
N SER A 55 -49.92 9.63 -22.68
CA SER A 55 -50.32 9.78 -24.06
C SER A 55 -49.90 11.17 -24.50
N GLY A 56 -48.60 11.42 -24.50
CA GLY A 56 -48.07 12.69 -24.94
C GLY A 56 -48.18 12.79 -26.46
N THR A 57 -49.27 13.38 -26.95
CA THR A 57 -49.35 13.82 -28.35
C THR A 57 -48.18 14.78 -28.64
N PRO A 58 -47.78 15.01 -29.89
CA PRO A 58 -46.77 16.03 -30.20
C PRO A 58 -47.05 17.39 -29.54
N LEU A 59 -48.33 17.69 -29.27
CA LEU A 59 -48.77 18.85 -28.50
C LEU A 59 -48.40 18.80 -27.01
N ASP A 60 -48.43 17.64 -26.35
CA ASP A 60 -48.03 17.52 -24.95
C ASP A 60 -46.52 17.67 -24.75
N LEU A 61 -45.71 17.26 -25.72
CA LEU A 61 -44.28 17.57 -25.74
C LEU A 61 -44.06 19.09 -25.87
N LEU A 62 -44.87 19.76 -26.69
CA LEU A 62 -44.83 21.23 -26.80
C LEU A 62 -45.27 21.90 -25.50
N TYR A 63 -46.32 21.40 -24.82
CA TYR A 63 -46.71 21.90 -23.51
C TYR A 63 -45.62 21.68 -22.47
N LYS A 64 -44.91 20.56 -22.50
CA LYS A 64 -43.82 20.26 -21.56
C LYS A 64 -42.55 21.07 -21.84
N ILE A 65 -42.22 21.31 -23.12
CA ILE A 65 -41.15 22.22 -23.51
C ILE A 65 -41.52 23.66 -23.10
N ASN A 66 -42.77 24.07 -23.31
CA ASN A 66 -43.29 25.37 -22.87
C ASN A 66 -43.25 25.49 -21.34
N GLU A 67 -43.58 24.43 -20.62
CA GLU A 67 -43.50 24.40 -19.15
C GLU A 67 -42.06 24.53 -18.66
N LEU A 68 -41.10 23.89 -19.32
CA LEU A 68 -39.68 24.01 -18.98
C LEU A 68 -39.11 25.40 -19.33
N LEU A 69 -39.62 26.03 -20.39
CA LEU A 69 -39.25 27.37 -20.85
C LEU A 69 -39.92 28.50 -20.07
N ASN A 70 -40.92 28.20 -19.23
CA ASN A 70 -41.52 29.18 -18.32
C ASN A 70 -40.43 29.77 -17.38
N GLU A 71 -40.39 31.10 -17.26
CA GLU A 71 -39.34 31.87 -16.58
C GLU A 71 -39.10 31.45 -15.10
N ASP A 72 -40.14 30.92 -14.43
CA ASP A 72 -40.06 30.48 -13.03
C ASP A 72 -39.52 29.06 -12.83
N ARG A 73 -39.32 28.31 -13.92
CA ARG A 73 -38.83 26.92 -13.90
C ARG A 73 -37.33 26.84 -14.19
N SER A 74 -36.74 25.65 -14.07
CA SER A 74 -35.29 25.45 -14.08
C SER A 74 -34.60 25.92 -15.37
N LEU A 75 -35.14 25.62 -16.56
CA LEU A 75 -34.56 26.09 -17.83
C LEU A 75 -34.91 27.55 -18.10
N GLY A 76 -36.14 27.99 -17.82
CA GLY A 76 -36.53 29.39 -17.91
C GLY A 76 -35.64 30.32 -17.07
N ARG A 77 -35.29 29.95 -15.83
CA ARG A 77 -34.38 30.75 -14.97
C ARG A 77 -32.94 30.77 -15.48
N VAL A 78 -32.48 29.69 -16.11
CA VAL A 78 -31.12 29.60 -16.68
C VAL A 78 -31.00 30.45 -17.95
N LEU A 79 -32.07 30.46 -18.76
CA LEU A 79 -32.17 31.20 -20.03
C LEU A 79 -32.74 32.62 -19.89
N ALA A 80 -33.27 32.97 -18.71
CA ALA A 80 -33.83 34.28 -18.45
C ALA A 80 -32.78 35.39 -18.68
N PRO A 81 -33.21 36.59 -19.10
CA PRO A 81 -32.33 37.74 -19.23
C PRO A 81 -31.59 38.05 -17.92
N GLY A 82 -30.26 38.13 -17.96
CA GLY A 82 -29.37 38.28 -16.80
C GLY A 82 -29.14 36.99 -16.00
N GLY A 83 -29.65 35.86 -16.48
CA GLY A 83 -29.53 34.54 -15.86
C GLY A 83 -28.10 33.98 -15.89
N PRO A 84 -27.85 32.84 -15.20
CA PRO A 84 -26.53 32.22 -15.14
C PRO A 84 -25.93 31.90 -16.52
N LEU A 85 -26.74 31.45 -17.49
CA LEU A 85 -26.23 31.12 -18.82
C LEU A 85 -25.79 32.36 -19.59
N GLU A 86 -26.59 33.43 -19.55
CA GLU A 86 -26.23 34.70 -20.18
C GLU A 86 -24.96 35.27 -19.53
N ARG A 87 -24.79 35.18 -18.22
CA ARG A 87 -23.55 35.60 -17.53
C ARG A 87 -22.32 34.77 -17.88
N LEU A 88 -22.50 33.47 -18.19
CA LEU A 88 -21.41 32.60 -18.62
C LEU A 88 -20.96 32.92 -20.05
N LEU A 89 -21.92 33.22 -20.93
CA LEU A 89 -21.74 33.48 -22.36
C LEU A 89 -21.54 34.97 -22.71
N ALA A 90 -21.85 35.88 -21.78
CA ALA A 90 -21.66 37.30 -21.98
C ALA A 90 -20.18 37.62 -22.26
N PRO A 91 -19.88 38.70 -22.99
CA PRO A 91 -18.51 39.17 -23.17
C PRO A 91 -17.83 39.41 -21.82
N GLY A 92 -16.64 38.84 -21.62
CA GLY A 92 -15.92 38.80 -20.34
C GLY A 92 -16.46 37.76 -19.34
N GLY A 93 -17.42 36.93 -19.74
CA GLY A 93 -17.94 35.78 -19.00
C GLY A 93 -16.90 34.69 -18.78
N VAL A 94 -17.30 33.61 -18.10
CA VAL A 94 -16.39 32.47 -17.81
C VAL A 94 -16.08 31.70 -19.10
N VAL A 95 -17.08 31.48 -19.96
CA VAL A 95 -16.88 30.79 -21.24
C VAL A 95 -15.99 31.64 -22.13
N ASP A 96 -16.30 32.93 -22.27
CA ASP A 96 -15.50 33.87 -23.07
C ASP A 96 -14.03 33.91 -22.62
N ARG A 97 -13.75 33.93 -21.31
CA ARG A 97 -12.37 33.88 -20.78
C ARG A 97 -11.68 32.52 -20.93
N LEU A 98 -12.42 31.42 -20.92
CA LEU A 98 -11.88 30.07 -21.15
C LEU A 98 -11.52 29.89 -22.62
N THR A 99 -12.37 30.36 -23.53
CA THR A 99 -12.25 30.19 -24.98
C THR A 99 -11.56 31.35 -25.70
N ALA A 100 -11.26 32.45 -25.00
CA ALA A 100 -10.49 33.56 -25.54
C ALA A 100 -9.11 33.09 -26.04
N PRO A 101 -8.53 33.80 -27.03
CA PRO A 101 -7.13 33.61 -27.41
C PRO A 101 -6.20 33.77 -26.21
N ASP A 102 -5.26 32.85 -26.03
CA ASP A 102 -4.41 32.71 -24.83
C ASP A 102 -5.20 32.48 -23.52
N GLY A 103 -6.45 32.05 -23.63
CA GLY A 103 -7.31 31.66 -22.51
C GLY A 103 -6.83 30.39 -21.80
N PHE A 104 -7.50 30.05 -20.70
CA PHE A 104 -7.11 28.87 -19.91
C PHE A 104 -7.26 27.55 -20.70
N ALA A 105 -8.32 27.41 -21.51
CA ALA A 105 -8.51 26.18 -22.29
C ALA A 105 -7.40 26.02 -23.34
N GLU A 106 -7.05 27.10 -24.06
CA GLU A 106 -5.96 27.09 -25.02
C GLU A 106 -4.61 26.85 -24.35
N LYS A 107 -4.33 27.48 -23.19
CA LYS A 107 -3.08 27.24 -22.43
C LYS A 107 -2.94 25.81 -21.89
N LEU A 108 -4.05 25.14 -21.60
CA LEU A 108 -4.06 23.74 -21.17
C LEU A 108 -3.86 22.79 -22.35
N ALA A 109 -4.50 23.07 -23.48
CA ALA A 109 -4.54 22.21 -24.66
C ALA A 109 -3.44 22.48 -25.70
N LYS A 110 -2.73 23.61 -25.61
CA LYS A 110 -1.61 23.92 -26.52
C LYS A 110 -0.49 22.87 -26.38
N PRO A 111 0.34 22.69 -27.42
CA PRO A 111 1.54 21.85 -27.34
C PRO A 111 2.44 22.23 -26.16
N GLY A 112 2.85 21.25 -25.36
CA GLY A 112 3.57 21.41 -24.09
C GLY A 112 2.72 21.90 -22.91
N GLY A 113 1.41 22.06 -23.10
CA GLY A 113 0.42 22.38 -22.08
C GLY A 113 0.28 21.28 -21.02
N LEU A 114 -0.57 21.51 -20.01
CA LEU A 114 -0.80 20.49 -18.98
C LEU A 114 -1.59 19.30 -19.52
N LEU A 115 -2.57 19.54 -20.39
CA LEU A 115 -3.37 18.47 -20.97
C LEU A 115 -2.51 17.65 -21.92
N ASP A 116 -1.77 18.32 -22.82
CA ASP A 116 -0.81 17.71 -23.74
C ASP A 116 0.17 16.80 -23.00
N ARG A 117 0.90 17.32 -21.99
CA ARG A 117 1.83 16.52 -21.17
C ARG A 117 1.18 15.41 -20.36
N ALA A 118 -0.09 15.56 -20.00
CA ALA A 118 -0.80 14.53 -19.26
C ALA A 118 -1.25 13.39 -20.19
N THR A 119 -1.59 13.71 -21.44
CA THR A 119 -2.04 12.78 -22.49
C THR A 119 -0.92 12.28 -23.41
N ASP A 120 0.29 12.83 -23.29
CA ASP A 120 1.50 12.30 -23.92
C ASP A 120 1.72 10.83 -23.55
N GLU A 121 2.46 10.09 -24.38
CA GLU A 121 2.70 8.65 -24.21
C GLU A 121 3.32 8.32 -22.83
N ASP A 122 4.23 9.17 -22.34
CA ASP A 122 4.84 9.08 -21.00
C ASP A 122 4.09 9.88 -19.92
N GLY A 123 2.95 10.47 -20.30
CA GLY A 123 2.11 11.30 -19.47
C GLY A 123 1.44 10.52 -18.34
N ILE A 124 1.07 11.25 -17.27
CA ILE A 124 0.47 10.64 -16.07
C ILE A 124 -0.85 9.94 -16.40
N LEU A 125 -1.68 10.51 -17.28
CA LEU A 125 -2.96 9.88 -17.64
C LEU A 125 -2.69 8.59 -18.41
N MET A 126 -1.83 8.64 -19.43
CA MET A 126 -1.49 7.45 -20.21
C MET A 126 -0.89 6.34 -19.35
N ARG A 127 -0.01 6.67 -18.38
CA ARG A 127 0.56 5.68 -17.45
C ARG A 127 -0.48 5.08 -16.50
N ILE A 128 -1.44 5.88 -16.03
CA ILE A 128 -2.50 5.41 -15.13
C ILE A 128 -3.48 4.50 -15.89
N THR A 129 -3.85 4.87 -17.12
CA THR A 129 -4.83 4.16 -17.95
C THR A 129 -4.22 3.09 -18.84
N ALA A 130 -2.89 2.97 -18.91
CA ALA A 130 -2.21 1.94 -19.68
C ALA A 130 -2.64 0.53 -19.25
N ALA A 131 -2.61 -0.41 -20.20
CA ALA A 131 -2.80 -1.83 -19.91
C ALA A 131 -1.76 -2.33 -18.91
N GLY A 132 -2.20 -2.98 -17.83
CA GLY A 132 -1.37 -3.36 -16.69
C GLY A 132 -1.01 -2.21 -15.74
N GLY A 133 -1.47 -1.00 -16.03
CA GLY A 133 -1.32 0.19 -15.20
C GLY A 133 -2.18 0.13 -13.93
N PRO A 134 -2.01 1.10 -13.01
CA PRO A 134 -2.74 1.12 -11.74
C PRO A 134 -4.27 1.08 -11.91
N LEU A 135 -4.82 1.86 -12.85
CA LEU A 135 -6.28 1.90 -13.05
C LEU A 135 -6.76 0.59 -13.65
N ASP A 136 -6.06 0.06 -14.65
CA ASP A 136 -6.37 -1.24 -15.26
C ASP A 136 -6.35 -2.37 -14.21
N ARG A 137 -5.35 -2.43 -13.32
CA ARG A 137 -5.32 -3.44 -12.24
C ARG A 137 -6.46 -3.28 -11.23
N LEU A 138 -6.91 -2.06 -11.01
CA LEU A 138 -7.97 -1.74 -10.07
C LEU A 138 -9.35 -2.11 -10.64
N THR A 139 -9.59 -1.82 -11.93
CA THR A 139 -10.90 -1.96 -12.59
C THR A 139 -11.04 -3.20 -13.47
N ARG A 140 -9.96 -3.92 -13.78
CA ARG A 140 -10.06 -5.15 -14.57
C ARG A 140 -10.90 -6.20 -13.85
N PRO A 141 -11.51 -7.13 -14.59
CA PRO A 141 -12.18 -8.30 -14.00
C PRO A 141 -11.26 -9.06 -13.04
N GLY A 142 -11.74 -9.29 -11.80
CA GLY A 142 -10.96 -9.90 -10.71
C GLY A 142 -9.84 -9.00 -10.14
N GLY A 143 -9.89 -7.70 -10.47
CA GLY A 143 -9.03 -6.65 -9.92
C GLY A 143 -9.40 -6.31 -8.48
N VAL A 144 -8.78 -5.27 -7.94
CA VAL A 144 -8.96 -4.90 -6.53
C VAL A 144 -10.40 -4.42 -6.27
N ILE A 145 -11.03 -3.66 -7.17
CA ILE A 145 -12.44 -3.27 -6.98
C ILE A 145 -13.32 -4.52 -6.89
N ASP A 146 -13.20 -5.43 -7.85
CA ASP A 146 -13.97 -6.67 -7.85
C ASP A 146 -13.75 -7.49 -6.58
N GLN A 147 -12.51 -7.70 -6.13
CA GLN A 147 -12.24 -8.44 -4.88
C GLN A 147 -12.86 -7.81 -3.63
N PHE A 148 -13.03 -6.48 -3.63
CA PHE A 148 -13.68 -5.78 -2.54
C PHE A 148 -15.21 -5.84 -2.64
N THR A 149 -15.77 -5.73 -3.85
CA THR A 149 -17.22 -5.57 -4.06
C THR A 149 -17.97 -6.83 -4.52
N GLU A 150 -17.26 -7.88 -4.93
CA GLU A 150 -17.87 -9.15 -5.32
C GLU A 150 -18.51 -9.85 -4.11
N ASN A 151 -19.48 -10.74 -4.38
CA ASN A 151 -20.07 -11.59 -3.37
C ASN A 151 -18.99 -12.44 -2.70
N GLU A 152 -18.99 -12.50 -1.36
CA GLU A 152 -17.90 -13.07 -0.55
C GLU A 152 -16.55 -12.33 -0.63
N GLY A 153 -16.54 -11.14 -1.24
CA GLY A 153 -15.42 -10.22 -1.25
C GLY A 153 -15.08 -9.67 0.14
N ILE A 154 -14.04 -8.83 0.21
CA ILE A 154 -13.55 -8.31 1.49
C ILE A 154 -14.63 -7.51 2.22
N LEU A 155 -15.40 -6.68 1.50
CA LEU A 155 -16.48 -5.91 2.12
C LEU A 155 -17.55 -6.84 2.66
N GLU A 156 -18.04 -7.78 1.85
CA GLU A 156 -19.07 -8.73 2.29
C GLU A 156 -18.62 -9.57 3.50
N ARG A 157 -17.35 -9.99 3.55
CA ARG A 157 -16.82 -10.73 4.71
C ARG A 157 -16.68 -9.87 5.97
N LEU A 158 -16.57 -8.55 5.82
CA LEU A 158 -16.47 -7.63 6.94
C LEU A 158 -17.86 -7.18 7.40
N THR A 159 -18.75 -6.81 6.47
CA THR A 159 -20.04 -6.17 6.74
C THR A 159 -21.25 -7.09 6.60
N GLY A 160 -21.11 -8.23 5.91
CA GLY A 160 -22.18 -9.21 5.74
C GLY A 160 -22.46 -10.00 7.03
N GLU A 161 -23.53 -10.80 6.99
CA GLU A 161 -24.01 -11.56 8.15
C GLU A 161 -22.93 -12.54 8.66
N GLY A 162 -22.61 -12.45 9.95
CA GLY A 162 -21.53 -13.19 10.59
C GLY A 162 -20.11 -12.68 10.26
N GLY A 163 -20.01 -11.54 9.57
CA GLY A 163 -18.77 -10.80 9.33
C GLY A 163 -18.20 -10.18 10.61
N VAL A 164 -17.00 -9.60 10.50
CA VAL A 164 -16.31 -9.02 11.67
C VAL A 164 -17.08 -7.83 12.23
N ILE A 165 -17.53 -6.92 11.37
CA ILE A 165 -18.29 -5.73 11.79
C ILE A 165 -19.64 -6.18 12.33
N ASP A 166 -20.33 -7.09 11.63
CA ASP A 166 -21.61 -7.64 12.07
C ASP A 166 -21.53 -8.23 13.49
N LYS A 167 -20.57 -9.14 13.76
CA LYS A 167 -20.33 -9.70 15.12
C LYS A 167 -19.91 -8.69 16.18
N LEU A 168 -19.29 -7.59 15.77
CA LEU A 168 -18.91 -6.53 16.69
C LEU A 168 -20.13 -5.68 17.06
N THR A 169 -21.04 -5.43 16.10
CA THR A 169 -22.23 -4.58 16.24
C THR A 169 -23.52 -5.33 16.53
N GLU A 170 -23.53 -6.66 16.47
CA GLU A 170 -24.70 -7.49 16.75
C GLU A 170 -25.16 -7.32 18.21
N PRO A 171 -26.44 -7.57 18.52
CA PRO A 171 -26.93 -7.56 19.89
C PRO A 171 -26.17 -8.53 20.80
N GLY A 172 -25.58 -8.03 21.88
CA GLY A 172 -24.67 -8.75 22.79
C GLY A 172 -23.22 -8.84 22.29
N GLY A 173 -22.91 -8.19 21.17
CA GLY A 173 -21.59 -8.11 20.56
C GLY A 173 -20.55 -7.44 21.46
N VAL A 174 -19.29 -7.43 21.01
CA VAL A 174 -18.21 -6.81 21.80
C VAL A 174 -18.41 -5.31 21.95
N LEU A 175 -18.87 -4.60 20.90
CA LEU A 175 -19.05 -3.15 20.98
C LEU A 175 -20.19 -2.78 21.93
N GLU A 176 -21.31 -3.50 21.88
CA GLU A 176 -22.40 -3.28 22.82
C GLU A 176 -21.93 -3.56 24.26
N ARG A 177 -21.27 -4.68 24.55
CA ARG A 177 -20.74 -4.95 25.91
C ARG A 177 -19.70 -3.95 26.41
N VAL A 178 -18.95 -3.33 25.51
CA VAL A 178 -17.98 -2.29 25.87
C VAL A 178 -18.68 -0.97 26.17
N LEU A 179 -19.71 -0.62 25.39
CA LEU A 179 -20.42 0.67 25.45
C LEU A 179 -21.67 0.65 26.35
N ASP A 180 -22.14 -0.53 26.72
CA ASP A 180 -23.30 -0.73 27.59
C ASP A 180 -23.09 -0.04 28.94
N THR A 181 -24.21 0.32 29.57
CA THR A 181 -24.20 0.85 30.93
C THR A 181 -23.67 -0.23 31.89
N GLY A 182 -22.62 0.10 32.63
CA GLY A 182 -21.85 -0.84 33.46
C GLY A 182 -20.87 -1.72 32.69
N GLY A 183 -20.70 -1.50 31.39
CA GLY A 183 -19.72 -2.16 30.52
C GLY A 183 -18.28 -1.75 30.82
N ILE A 184 -17.34 -2.25 30.00
CA ILE A 184 -15.90 -2.02 30.23
C ILE A 184 -15.56 -0.53 30.16
N LEU A 185 -16.11 0.20 29.18
CA LEU A 185 -15.83 1.62 29.03
C LEU A 185 -16.38 2.39 30.22
N ASP A 186 -17.62 2.12 30.63
CA ASP A 186 -18.25 2.75 31.79
C ASP A 186 -17.46 2.47 33.08
N GLN A 187 -17.00 1.23 33.30
CA GLN A 187 -16.14 0.89 34.45
C GLN A 187 -14.76 1.57 34.41
N LEU A 188 -14.20 1.78 33.22
CA LEU A 188 -12.92 2.47 33.06
C LEU A 188 -13.07 3.97 33.34
N THR A 189 -14.15 4.60 32.83
CA THR A 189 -14.39 6.05 32.90
C THR A 189 -15.26 6.49 34.08
N ALA A 190 -15.79 5.56 34.86
CA ALA A 190 -16.57 5.87 36.06
C ALA A 190 -15.78 6.75 37.03
N VAL A 191 -16.49 7.46 37.91
CA VAL A 191 -15.90 8.34 38.93
C VAL A 191 -14.94 7.58 39.86
N ASP A 192 -15.18 6.29 40.12
CA ASP A 192 -14.24 5.41 40.86
C ASP A 192 -13.58 4.36 39.95
N GLY A 193 -13.58 4.61 38.64
CA GLY A 193 -13.07 3.74 37.60
C GLY A 193 -11.54 3.65 37.61
N LEU A 194 -10.99 2.72 36.82
CA LEU A 194 -9.54 2.54 36.75
C LEU A 194 -8.83 3.79 36.20
N LEU A 195 -9.40 4.47 35.20
CA LEU A 195 -8.78 5.68 34.65
C LEU A 195 -8.75 6.81 35.67
N THR A 196 -9.82 6.95 36.46
CA THR A 196 -9.88 7.95 37.54
C THR A 196 -8.86 7.61 38.62
N LYS A 197 -8.81 6.38 39.13
CA LYS A 197 -7.79 5.94 40.11
C LYS A 197 -6.35 6.04 39.62
N LEU A 198 -6.13 5.86 38.32
CA LEU A 198 -4.82 6.02 37.70
C LEU A 198 -4.42 7.50 37.62
N SER A 199 -5.38 8.40 37.40
CA SER A 199 -5.17 9.84 37.15
C SER A 199 -5.47 10.75 38.35
N GLU A 200 -6.01 10.19 39.44
CA GLU A 200 -6.23 10.88 40.71
C GLU A 200 -4.91 11.39 41.28
N ASP A 201 -5.00 12.41 42.14
CA ASP A 201 -3.87 12.94 42.91
C ASP A 201 -3.24 11.79 43.74
N ASP A 202 -1.90 11.66 43.71
CA ASP A 202 -1.14 10.52 44.24
C ASP A 202 -1.40 9.15 43.54
N GLY A 203 -2.15 9.16 42.44
CA GLY A 203 -2.39 8.02 41.56
C GLY A 203 -1.12 7.49 40.91
N LEU A 204 -1.23 6.40 40.15
CA LEU A 204 -0.06 5.81 39.48
C LEU A 204 0.49 6.72 38.37
N LEU A 205 -0.37 7.41 37.61
CA LEU A 205 0.07 8.34 36.57
C LEU A 205 0.65 9.61 37.19
N ASP A 206 0.02 10.12 38.23
CA ASP A 206 0.52 11.29 38.96
C ASP A 206 1.92 11.02 39.54
N ARG A 207 2.11 9.88 40.22
CA ARG A 207 3.44 9.45 40.70
C ARG A 207 4.43 9.12 39.57
N ALA A 208 3.95 8.70 38.41
CA ALA A 208 4.82 8.43 37.27
C ALA A 208 5.34 9.73 36.65
N VAL A 209 4.52 10.77 36.57
CA VAL A 209 4.81 12.08 35.97
C VAL A 209 5.45 13.06 36.94
N ALA A 210 5.21 12.91 38.25
CA ALA A 210 5.77 13.76 39.29
C ALA A 210 7.31 13.84 39.23
N ASP A 211 7.88 14.90 39.79
CA ASP A 211 9.32 15.11 39.89
C ASP A 211 9.99 13.93 40.60
N GLY A 212 10.98 13.30 39.95
CA GLY A 212 11.62 12.07 40.42
C GLY A 212 10.80 10.78 40.19
N GLY A 213 9.66 10.87 39.50
CA GLY A 213 8.85 9.75 39.05
C GLY A 213 9.51 8.92 37.94
N ILE A 214 8.88 7.82 37.55
CA ILE A 214 9.45 6.92 36.52
C ILE A 214 9.54 7.59 35.14
N LEU A 215 8.62 8.50 34.79
CA LEU A 215 8.64 9.19 33.51
C LEU A 215 9.63 10.34 33.55
N ASP A 216 9.75 11.05 34.68
CA ASP A 216 10.76 12.10 34.85
C ASP A 216 12.18 11.51 34.86
N THR A 217 12.42 10.40 35.57
CA THR A 217 13.73 9.72 35.57
C THR A 217 14.08 9.07 34.23
N ALA A 218 13.08 8.74 33.40
CA ALA A 218 13.29 8.19 32.06
C ALA A 218 13.48 9.28 31.01
N PHE A 219 12.57 10.26 30.95
CA PHE A 219 12.43 11.24 29.86
C PHE A 219 12.65 12.70 30.28
N GLY A 220 12.76 12.98 31.57
CA GLY A 220 13.01 14.33 32.09
C GLY A 220 14.37 14.88 31.66
N PRO A 221 14.65 16.16 31.97
CA PRO A 221 15.96 16.75 31.73
C PRO A 221 17.02 16.00 32.55
N GLU A 222 17.98 15.39 31.87
CA GLU A 222 18.95 14.40 32.39
C GLU A 222 18.42 12.98 32.64
N GLY A 223 17.23 12.66 32.16
CA GLY A 223 16.63 11.34 32.20
C GLY A 223 17.51 10.28 31.52
N THR A 224 17.27 9.01 31.86
CA THR A 224 18.08 7.89 31.37
C THR A 224 18.03 7.78 29.85
N ILE A 225 16.86 8.02 29.25
CA ILE A 225 16.67 7.97 27.80
C ILE A 225 17.30 9.19 27.16
N GLU A 226 17.07 10.39 27.71
CA GLU A 226 17.67 11.63 27.19
C GLU A 226 19.21 11.54 27.17
N ARG A 227 19.82 11.02 28.24
CA ARG A 227 21.27 10.80 28.33
C ARG A 227 21.77 9.72 27.37
N ALA A 228 20.95 8.71 27.09
CA ALA A 228 21.31 7.66 26.15
C ALA A 228 21.34 8.17 24.69
N ILE A 229 20.40 9.06 24.32
CA ILE A 229 20.27 9.62 22.96
C ILE A 229 21.03 10.94 22.75
N SER A 230 21.48 11.58 23.84
CA SER A 230 22.29 12.80 23.77
C SER A 230 23.63 12.56 23.06
N PRO A 231 24.22 13.60 22.45
CA PRO A 231 25.54 13.49 21.80
C PRO A 231 26.61 12.94 22.75
N GLY A 232 27.29 11.86 22.34
CA GLY A 232 28.28 11.15 23.17
C GLY A 232 27.66 10.23 24.24
N GLY A 233 26.34 10.04 24.19
CA GLY A 233 25.58 9.15 25.05
C GLY A 233 25.81 7.67 24.75
N ALA A 234 25.07 6.81 25.47
CA ALA A 234 25.22 5.36 25.36
C ALA A 234 24.94 4.83 23.94
N ILE A 235 23.98 5.42 23.23
CA ILE A 235 23.63 5.00 21.86
C ILE A 235 24.74 5.37 20.88
N ASP A 236 25.31 6.57 21.02
CA ASP A 236 26.45 7.01 20.19
C ASP A 236 27.67 6.12 20.42
N GLN A 237 28.00 5.81 21.67
CA GLN A 237 29.12 4.92 22.02
C GLN A 237 28.95 3.51 21.43
N ILE A 238 27.74 2.97 21.45
CA ILE A 238 27.44 1.68 20.82
C ILE A 238 27.60 1.76 19.30
N SER A 239 27.18 2.86 18.69
CA SER A 239 27.30 3.08 17.24
C SER A 239 28.76 3.22 16.81
N GLU A 240 29.57 4.00 17.54
CA GLU A 240 31.02 4.13 17.35
C GLU A 240 31.75 2.80 17.52
N LEU A 241 31.37 2.01 18.54
CA LEU A 241 31.93 0.68 18.74
C LEU A 241 31.55 -0.27 17.60
N SER A 242 30.30 -0.23 17.15
CA SER A 242 29.85 -1.02 15.99
C SER A 242 30.60 -0.64 14.72
N ALA A 243 30.83 0.66 14.48
CA ALA A 243 31.63 1.15 13.36
C ALA A 243 33.09 0.65 13.46
N SER A 244 33.69 0.76 14.65
CA SER A 244 35.05 0.26 14.93
C SER A 244 35.18 -1.25 14.70
N ILE A 245 34.18 -2.05 15.11
CA ILE A 245 34.14 -3.49 14.84
C ILE A 245 34.01 -3.77 13.34
N GLY A 246 33.20 -2.98 12.63
CA GLY A 246 33.08 -3.07 11.17
C GLY A 246 34.39 -2.82 10.43
N GLU A 247 35.21 -1.88 10.93
CA GLU A 247 36.54 -1.58 10.39
C GLU A 247 37.58 -2.67 10.70
N ILE A 248 37.44 -3.39 11.82
CA ILE A 248 38.35 -4.49 12.17
C ILE A 248 38.12 -5.71 11.26
N ALA A 249 36.90 -5.94 10.78
CA ALA A 249 36.55 -7.10 9.95
C ALA A 249 37.45 -7.33 8.72
N PRO A 250 37.73 -6.33 7.84
CA PRO A 250 38.66 -6.51 6.72
C PRO A 250 40.09 -6.81 7.17
N THR A 251 40.56 -6.19 8.26
CA THR A 251 41.88 -6.47 8.84
C THR A 251 42.02 -7.91 9.30
N ILE A 252 40.97 -8.49 9.89
CA ILE A 252 40.96 -9.91 10.26
C ILE A 252 41.06 -10.80 9.01
N VAL A 253 40.35 -10.45 7.93
CA VAL A 253 40.42 -11.20 6.66
C VAL A 253 41.82 -11.14 6.06
N GLU A 254 42.48 -9.99 6.09
CA GLU A 254 43.87 -9.85 5.63
C GLU A 254 44.85 -10.65 6.48
N LEU A 255 44.73 -10.61 7.82
CA LEU A 255 45.56 -11.42 8.71
C LEU A 255 45.36 -12.91 8.49
N GLN A 256 44.13 -13.38 8.26
CA GLN A 256 43.85 -14.77 7.92
C GLN A 256 44.59 -15.19 6.63
N LYS A 257 44.62 -14.31 5.62
CA LYS A 257 45.37 -14.56 4.38
C LYS A 257 46.88 -14.63 4.65
N THR A 258 47.44 -13.70 5.43
CA THR A 258 48.87 -13.72 5.80
C THR A 258 49.24 -14.97 6.59
N VAL A 259 48.39 -15.42 7.52
CA VAL A 259 48.62 -16.66 8.27
C VAL A 259 48.58 -17.88 7.35
N ALA A 260 47.67 -17.92 6.38
CA ALA A 260 47.63 -18.99 5.39
C ALA A 260 48.92 -19.03 4.54
N GLU A 261 49.41 -17.86 4.10
CA GLU A 261 50.68 -17.74 3.36
C GLU A 261 51.89 -18.16 4.20
N LEU A 262 51.94 -17.78 5.48
CA LEU A 262 53.00 -18.20 6.41
C LEU A 262 52.98 -19.72 6.66
N ASN A 263 51.80 -20.33 6.78
CA ASN A 263 51.68 -21.77 6.93
C ASN A 263 52.17 -22.52 5.68
N LEU A 264 51.83 -22.03 4.48
CA LEU A 264 52.35 -22.59 3.22
C LEU A 264 53.88 -22.43 3.12
N ALA A 265 54.41 -21.27 3.52
CA ALA A 265 55.84 -21.03 3.56
C ALA A 265 56.55 -21.95 4.57
N ALA A 266 55.95 -22.16 5.75
CA ALA A 266 56.47 -23.08 6.77
C ALA A 266 56.44 -24.53 6.30
N GLU A 267 55.37 -24.96 5.60
CA GLU A 267 55.28 -26.30 5.00
C GLU A 267 56.34 -26.48 3.89
N THR A 268 56.52 -25.47 3.05
CA THR A 268 57.57 -25.46 2.01
C THR A 268 58.96 -25.55 2.64
N LEU A 269 59.24 -24.75 3.66
CA LEU A 269 60.49 -24.82 4.41
C LEU A 269 60.68 -26.19 5.06
N ASN A 270 59.64 -26.74 5.69
CA ASN A 270 59.70 -28.07 6.31
C ASN A 270 60.00 -29.16 5.27
N SER A 271 59.35 -29.12 4.11
CA SER A 271 59.63 -30.04 3.00
C SER A 271 61.04 -29.90 2.42
N ALA A 272 61.63 -28.70 2.44
CA ALA A 272 62.99 -28.44 2.00
C ALA A 272 64.05 -28.86 3.05
N VAL A 273 63.73 -28.74 4.34
CA VAL A 273 64.62 -29.11 5.45
C VAL A 273 64.65 -30.62 5.70
N VAL A 274 63.56 -31.36 5.41
CA VAL A 274 63.51 -32.83 5.55
C VAL A 274 64.65 -33.54 4.79
N PRO A 275 64.91 -33.27 3.50
CA PRO A 275 66.06 -33.81 2.77
C PRO A 275 67.42 -33.40 3.36
N VAL A 276 67.55 -32.16 3.88
CA VAL A 276 68.79 -31.69 4.53
C VAL A 276 69.04 -32.45 5.83
N GLY A 277 67.98 -32.71 6.62
CA GLY A 277 68.03 -33.58 7.80
C GLY A 277 68.45 -35.01 7.46
N GLU A 278 67.95 -35.57 6.35
CA GLU A 278 68.36 -36.88 5.86
C GLU A 278 69.83 -36.91 5.39
N LEU A 279 70.32 -35.84 4.75
CA LEU A 279 71.72 -35.68 4.35
C LEU A 279 72.67 -35.57 5.55
N VAL A 280 72.28 -34.82 6.59
CA VAL A 280 73.00 -34.78 7.87
C VAL A 280 72.96 -36.15 8.56
N GLY A 281 71.85 -36.89 8.47
CA GLY A 281 71.73 -38.27 8.95
C GLY A 281 72.57 -39.29 8.16
N ARG A 282 72.88 -38.99 6.90
CA ARG A 282 73.74 -39.78 5.99
C ARG A 282 75.21 -39.35 5.99
N LEU A 283 75.55 -38.25 6.66
CA LEU A 283 76.95 -37.86 6.85
C LEU A 283 77.69 -38.98 7.59
N PRO A 284 78.86 -39.42 7.12
CA PRO A 284 79.58 -40.51 7.76
C PRO A 284 79.75 -40.21 9.24
N LYS A 285 79.32 -41.14 10.09
CA LYS A 285 79.56 -41.21 11.55
C LYS A 285 81.06 -41.13 11.94
N ARG A 286 81.96 -40.74 11.05
CA ARG A 286 83.36 -40.40 11.30
C ARG A 286 83.58 -38.90 11.53
N LEU A 287 82.59 -38.04 11.27
CA LEU A 287 82.63 -36.61 11.63
C LEU A 287 81.65 -36.23 12.75
N THR A 288 80.60 -37.02 12.99
CA THR A 288 79.65 -36.83 14.11
C THR A 288 79.89 -37.78 15.28
N ARG A 289 80.79 -38.76 15.15
CA ARG A 289 81.32 -39.55 16.27
C ARG A 289 82.66 -38.96 16.68
N GLY A 290 82.57 -37.83 17.36
CA GLY A 290 83.69 -37.14 17.96
C GLY A 290 83.28 -36.40 19.23
N ALA A 291 82.25 -36.86 19.93
CA ALA A 291 81.98 -36.53 21.34
C ALA A 291 80.83 -37.40 21.86
N ASP A 292 81.02 -37.92 23.06
CA ASP A 292 80.00 -38.46 23.98
C ASP A 292 79.23 -39.71 23.61
N LYS A 293 79.89 -40.82 23.93
CA LYS A 293 79.28 -41.91 24.67
C LYS A 293 79.60 -41.69 26.16
N ASP A 294 78.78 -40.94 26.88
CA ASP A 294 78.59 -41.11 28.32
C ASP A 294 77.40 -40.30 28.83
N SER A 295 76.33 -41.01 29.18
CA SER A 295 75.30 -40.69 30.20
C SER A 295 73.95 -41.27 29.80
N ARG A 296 73.85 -42.59 30.01
CA ARG A 296 72.57 -43.27 30.18
C ARG A 296 72.25 -43.22 31.67
N ALA A 297 70.97 -42.99 31.97
CA ALA A 297 70.28 -43.28 33.23
C ALA A 297 70.15 -42.12 34.24
N GLY A 298 68.90 -41.85 34.60
CA GLY A 298 68.47 -40.87 35.60
C GLY A 298 67.06 -40.38 35.25
N ASN A 299 66.04 -41.24 35.27
CA ASN A 299 65.24 -41.56 36.46
C ASN A 299 64.18 -40.48 36.76
N GLY A 300 62.95 -40.92 37.05
CA GLY A 300 62.03 -40.09 37.86
C GLY A 300 60.58 -40.10 37.43
N SER A 301 59.90 -41.24 37.59
CA SER A 301 58.45 -41.35 37.66
C SER A 301 57.85 -40.56 38.83
N GLY A 302 56.64 -40.02 38.64
CA GLY A 302 55.76 -39.51 39.69
C GLY A 302 54.63 -38.69 39.07
N ALA A 303 53.50 -39.28 38.65
CA ALA A 303 52.39 -39.73 39.49
C ALA A 303 51.88 -38.62 40.43
N GLY A 304 50.75 -38.00 40.06
CA GLY A 304 50.06 -36.98 40.85
C GLY A 304 48.71 -36.66 40.21
N GLN A 305 47.73 -37.47 40.56
CA GLN A 305 46.38 -37.59 40.00
C GLN A 305 45.39 -36.84 40.93
N LEU A 306 44.55 -35.98 40.32
CA LEU A 306 43.20 -35.52 40.73
C LEU A 306 43.03 -34.52 41.89
N PRO A 307 41.83 -33.90 41.99
CA PRO A 307 40.83 -33.58 40.95
C PRO A 307 40.72 -32.08 40.65
#